data_AF-A0A517WQR6-F1
#
_entry.id   AF-A0A517WQR6-F1
#
_cell.length_a   1.000
_cell.length_b   1.000
_cell.length_c   1.000
_cell.angle_alpha   90.00
_cell.angle_beta   90.00
_cell.angle_gamma   90.00
#
_symmetry.space_group_name_H-M   'P 1'
#
loop_
_entity.id
_entity.type
_entity.pdbx_description
1 polymer ?
#
loop_
_entity_poly.entity_id
_entity_poly.type
_entity_poly.pdbx_seq_one_letter_code
_entity_poly.pdbx_strand_id
1 'polypeptide(L)'
;MARNEQDREDLMREAIAFFPRAEIQVEHEADPVFWGQKKNGHFSFYFGSDPVYQFDQNGLLRRAFIAGQLYRTQKNTLARLTRERNSTETVLKRDDLTITQVEVLLQTMADRFQKLDVYFVNKQHVRLIRSLSDNSELELQNFIQDKIKQVLQNSHQLAPRIRGKR
;
A
#
# COMPACT_ATOMS: atom_id res chain seq x y z
N MET A 1 -0.62 -24.22 -5.76
CA MET A 1 -1.14 -24.91 -4.56
C MET A 1 -1.77 -23.88 -3.65
N ALA A 2 -2.98 -24.19 -3.19
CA ALA A 2 -3.76 -23.59 -2.10
C ALA A 2 -4.08 -22.08 -2.17
N ARG A 3 -5.31 -21.79 -2.61
CA ARG A 3 -6.10 -20.65 -2.11
C ARG A 3 -6.26 -20.85 -0.60
N ASN A 4 -5.58 -20.04 0.21
CA ASN A 4 -5.78 -20.01 1.65
C ASN A 4 -6.25 -18.61 2.05
N GLU A 5 -7.51 -18.52 2.44
CA GLU A 5 -8.08 -17.46 3.30
C GLU A 5 -7.41 -17.37 4.69
N GLN A 6 -6.30 -18.09 4.90
CA GLN A 6 -5.54 -18.23 6.15
C GLN A 6 -4.21 -17.47 6.19
N ASP A 7 -3.77 -16.81 5.11
CA ASP A 7 -2.65 -15.84 5.17
C ASP A 7 -3.16 -14.44 5.59
N ARG A 8 -4.24 -14.39 6.38
CA ARG A 8 -4.69 -13.22 7.15
C ARG A 8 -3.84 -13.11 8.42
N GLU A 9 -2.52 -13.07 8.25
CA GLU A 9 -1.56 -12.77 9.32
C GLU A 9 -2.03 -11.50 10.04
N ASP A 10 -1.97 -11.48 11.38
CA ASP A 10 -2.48 -10.39 12.21
C ASP A 10 -1.52 -9.20 12.04
N LEU A 11 -1.70 -8.39 10.98
CA LEU A 11 -0.82 -7.27 10.64
C LEU A 11 -0.66 -6.29 11.80
N MET A 12 -1.69 -6.15 12.64
CA MET A 12 -1.60 -5.33 13.86
C MET A 12 -0.59 -5.88 14.87
N ARG A 13 -0.35 -7.19 14.90
CA ARG A 13 0.65 -7.87 15.74
C ARG A 13 2.01 -7.98 15.06
N GLU A 14 2.03 -8.36 13.79
CA GLU A 14 3.25 -8.78 13.09
C GLU A 14 4.00 -7.62 12.44
N ALA A 15 3.29 -6.57 12.03
CA ALA A 15 3.86 -5.43 11.33
C ALA A 15 4.49 -4.42 12.32
N ILE A 16 5.34 -4.92 13.22
CA ILE A 16 6.00 -4.20 14.33
C ILE A 16 6.87 -3.03 13.86
N ALA A 17 7.29 -3.03 12.60
CA ALA A 17 8.05 -1.94 12.01
C ALA A 17 7.20 -0.67 11.81
N PHE A 18 5.87 -0.76 11.91
CA PHE A 18 4.96 0.36 11.80
C PHE A 18 4.53 0.87 13.17
N PHE A 19 4.80 2.15 13.42
CA PHE A 19 4.33 2.94 14.55
C PHE A 19 4.30 4.41 14.12
N PRO A 20 3.13 5.07 14.06
CA PRO A 20 1.80 4.52 14.39
C PRO A 20 1.29 3.51 13.34
N ARG A 21 0.30 2.69 13.75
CA ARG A 21 -0.46 1.79 12.86
C ARG A 21 -1.92 1.65 13.28
N ALA A 22 -2.79 1.38 12.32
CA ALA A 22 -4.22 1.31 12.49
C ALA A 22 -4.85 0.27 11.56
N GLU A 23 -5.94 -0.33 12.02
CA GLU A 23 -6.89 -1.09 11.22
C GLU A 23 -8.22 -0.34 11.22
N ILE A 24 -8.72 -0.02 10.03
CA ILE A 24 -9.82 0.92 9.83
C ILE A 24 -10.87 0.29 8.94
N GLN A 25 -12.12 0.27 9.39
CA GLN A 25 -13.24 -0.03 8.52
C GLN A 25 -13.65 1.24 7.77
N VAL A 26 -13.72 1.14 6.45
CA VAL A 26 -14.30 2.18 5.59
C VAL A 26 -15.52 1.58 4.92
N GLU A 27 -16.62 2.34 4.86
CA GLU A 27 -17.92 1.80 4.43
C GLU A 27 -17.93 1.16 3.02
N HIS A 28 -17.11 1.66 2.09
CA HIS A 28 -17.04 1.12 0.72
C HIS A 28 -16.01 0.00 0.52
N GLU A 29 -15.20 -0.31 1.53
CA GLU A 29 -14.22 -1.40 1.46
C GLU A 29 -14.79 -2.63 2.17
N ALA A 30 -14.74 -3.78 1.50
CA ALA A 30 -15.27 -5.02 2.05
C ALA A 30 -14.46 -5.50 3.26
N ASP A 31 -13.14 -5.34 3.19
CA ASP A 31 -12.20 -5.69 4.25
C ASP A 31 -11.67 -4.43 4.96
N PRO A 32 -11.30 -4.54 6.24
CA PRO A 32 -10.57 -3.49 6.92
C PRO A 32 -9.30 -3.08 6.18
N VAL A 33 -9.08 -1.76 6.11
CA VAL A 33 -7.85 -1.19 5.58
C VAL A 33 -6.84 -1.07 6.72
N PHE A 34 -5.70 -1.74 6.57
CA PHE A 34 -4.56 -1.51 7.45
C PHE A 34 -3.71 -0.36 6.92
N TRP A 35 -3.35 0.56 7.81
CA TRP A 35 -2.40 1.61 7.56
C TRP A 35 -1.29 1.59 8.61
N GLY A 36 -0.07 1.89 8.19
CA GLY A 36 1.03 2.08 9.13
C GLY A 36 2.17 2.90 8.56
N GLN A 37 2.88 3.59 9.45
CA GLN A 37 4.07 4.37 9.12
C GLN A 37 5.31 3.84 9.86
N LYS A 38 6.45 3.79 9.18
CA LYS A 38 7.75 3.43 9.74
C LYS A 38 8.45 4.67 10.29
N LYS A 39 9.43 4.47 11.17
CA LYS A 39 10.28 5.55 11.74
C LYS A 39 10.92 6.47 10.70
N ASN A 40 11.21 5.98 9.49
CA ASN A 40 11.79 6.77 8.41
C ASN A 40 10.73 7.49 7.55
N GLY A 41 9.48 7.58 8.01
CA GLY A 41 8.39 8.26 7.32
C GLY A 41 7.70 7.44 6.22
N HIS A 42 8.29 6.34 5.75
CA HIS A 42 7.64 5.45 4.77
C HIS A 42 6.37 4.87 5.37
N PHE A 43 5.30 4.81 4.58
CA PHE A 43 4.02 4.28 5.03
C PHE A 43 3.42 3.31 4.02
N SER A 44 2.38 2.60 4.43
CA SER A 44 1.73 1.59 3.58
C SER A 44 0.25 1.50 3.87
N PHE A 45 -0.52 1.17 2.84
CA PHE A 45 -1.93 0.85 2.90
C PHE A 45 -2.15 -0.57 2.38
N TYR A 46 -2.88 -1.37 3.14
CA TYR A 46 -3.26 -2.74 2.78
C TYR A 46 -4.78 -2.78 2.72
N PHE A 47 -5.33 -3.02 1.54
CA PHE A 47 -6.77 -3.15 1.30
C PHE A 47 -7.09 -4.65 1.32
N GLY A 48 -7.29 -5.21 2.52
CA GLY A 48 -7.26 -6.65 2.72
C GLY A 48 -5.90 -7.24 2.37
N SER A 49 -5.88 -8.34 1.61
CA SER A 49 -4.65 -8.99 1.14
C SER A 49 -4.10 -8.42 -0.17
N ASP A 50 -4.98 -7.83 -0.99
CA ASP A 50 -4.70 -7.29 -2.32
C ASP A 50 -5.78 -6.26 -2.67
N PRO A 51 -5.45 -4.99 -2.98
CA PRO A 51 -4.10 -4.48 -3.20
C PRO A 51 -3.35 -3.98 -1.96
N VAL A 52 -2.02 -3.95 -2.05
CA VAL A 52 -1.11 -3.29 -1.09
C VAL A 52 -0.32 -2.21 -1.79
N TYR A 53 -0.25 -1.01 -1.19
CA TYR A 53 0.56 0.09 -1.68
C TYR A 53 1.56 0.54 -0.62
N GLN A 54 2.83 0.67 -1.01
CA GLN A 54 3.92 1.09 -0.14
C GLN A 54 4.57 2.36 -0.71
N PHE A 55 4.61 3.40 0.11
CA PHE A 55 5.06 4.72 -0.27
C PHE A 55 6.37 5.10 0.43
N ASP A 56 7.08 6.08 -0.12
CA ASP A 56 8.11 6.78 0.64
C ASP A 56 7.50 7.83 1.59
N GLN A 57 8.34 8.59 2.26
CA GLN A 57 7.90 9.66 3.18
C GLN A 57 7.18 10.83 2.47
N ASN A 58 7.36 10.94 1.15
CA ASN A 58 6.77 11.99 0.32
C ASN A 58 5.44 11.54 -0.32
N GLY A 59 4.99 10.31 -0.06
CA GLY A 59 3.78 9.76 -0.68
C GLY A 59 3.98 9.27 -2.12
N LEU A 60 5.23 9.11 -2.56
CA LEU A 60 5.54 8.56 -3.87
C LEU A 60 5.49 7.03 -3.83
N LEU A 61 4.84 6.41 -4.81
CA LEU A 61 4.70 4.96 -4.85
C LEU A 61 6.08 4.30 -4.99
N ARG A 62 6.43 3.37 -4.10
CA ARG A 62 7.68 2.59 -4.14
C ARG A 62 7.47 1.15 -4.56
N ARG A 63 6.42 0.52 -4.03
CA ARG A 63 6.06 -0.87 -4.29
C ARG A 63 4.55 -1.01 -4.24
N ALA A 64 4.02 -1.92 -5.04
CA ALA A 64 2.64 -2.33 -4.96
C ALA A 64 2.53 -3.84 -5.06
N PHE A 65 1.54 -4.44 -4.42
CA PHE A 65 1.11 -5.81 -4.69
C PHE A 65 -0.32 -5.70 -5.22
N ILE A 66 -0.53 -6.07 -6.47
CA ILE A 66 -1.82 -5.91 -7.17
C ILE A 66 -2.05 -7.15 -8.01
N ALA A 67 -3.23 -7.75 -7.89
CA ALA A 67 -3.63 -8.94 -8.63
C ALA A 67 -2.59 -10.08 -8.55
N GLY A 68 -2.06 -10.34 -7.36
CA GLY A 68 -1.05 -11.38 -7.13
C GLY A 68 0.37 -11.03 -7.62
N GLN A 69 0.59 -9.83 -8.15
CA GLN A 69 1.85 -9.42 -8.76
C GLN A 69 2.55 -8.36 -7.91
N LEU A 70 3.86 -8.52 -7.69
CA LEU A 70 4.67 -7.55 -6.97
C LEU A 70 5.32 -6.55 -7.94
N TYR A 71 5.02 -5.27 -7.76
CA TYR A 71 5.60 -4.15 -8.49
C TYR A 71 6.58 -3.38 -7.62
N ARG A 72 7.68 -2.90 -8.22
CA ARG A 72 8.69 -2.09 -7.53
C ARG A 72 9.21 -0.99 -8.44
N THR A 73 9.48 0.19 -7.90
CA THR A 73 10.05 1.29 -8.69
C THR A 73 11.45 0.99 -9.19
N GLN A 74 11.66 1.38 -10.43
CA GLN A 74 12.92 1.31 -11.12
C GLN A 74 13.08 2.51 -12.04
N LYS A 75 14.04 3.37 -11.71
CA LYS A 75 14.32 4.59 -12.47
C LYS A 75 13.02 5.37 -12.69
N ASN A 76 12.42 5.26 -13.88
CA ASN A 76 11.23 5.98 -14.31
C ASN A 76 10.03 5.05 -14.61
N THR A 77 10.08 3.77 -14.24
CA THR A 77 8.99 2.79 -14.44
C THR A 77 8.83 1.87 -13.22
N LEU A 78 7.85 0.97 -13.27
CA LEU A 78 7.67 -0.14 -12.34
C LEU A 78 8.15 -1.44 -12.96
N ALA A 79 8.95 -2.19 -12.22
CA ALA A 79 9.28 -3.57 -12.57
C ALA A 79 8.28 -4.50 -11.88
N ARG A 80 7.61 -5.34 -12.67
CA ARG A 80 6.82 -6.47 -12.18
C ARG A 80 7.76 -7.64 -11.89
N LEU A 81 7.61 -8.24 -10.72
CA LEU A 81 8.37 -9.40 -10.28
C LEU A 81 7.45 -10.61 -10.21
N THR A 82 7.74 -11.61 -11.03
CA THR A 82 7.04 -12.89 -11.06
C THR A 82 7.99 -14.00 -10.65
N ARG A 83 7.53 -14.91 -9.77
CA ARG A 83 8.28 -16.11 -9.41
C ARG A 83 7.80 -17.23 -10.31
N GLU A 84 8.67 -17.72 -11.18
CA GLU A 84 8.42 -18.92 -11.95
C GLU A 84 9.12 -20.09 -11.26
N ARG A 85 8.35 -21.13 -10.93
CA ARG A 85 8.89 -22.38 -10.40
C ARG A 85 9.07 -23.35 -11.56
N ASN A 86 10.31 -23.69 -11.86
CA ASN A 86 10.65 -24.84 -12.68
C ASN A 86 10.83 -26.07 -11.78
N SER A 87 10.88 -27.26 -12.37
CA SER A 87 11.03 -28.53 -11.63
C SER A 87 12.31 -28.60 -10.77
N THR A 88 13.29 -27.74 -11.02
CA THR A 88 14.59 -27.70 -10.35
C THR A 88 14.83 -26.42 -9.54
N GLU A 89 14.27 -25.27 -9.95
CA GLU A 89 14.60 -23.97 -9.36
C GLU A 89 13.43 -22.98 -9.41
N THR A 90 13.42 -22.01 -8.48
CA THR A 90 12.52 -20.85 -8.55
C THR A 90 13.27 -19.65 -9.12
N VAL A 91 12.90 -19.21 -10.34
CA VAL A 91 13.49 -18.04 -11.00
C VAL A 91 12.61 -16.82 -10.75
N LEU A 92 13.22 -15.72 -10.32
CA LEU A 92 12.54 -14.43 -10.24
C LEU A 92 12.65 -13.74 -11.59
N LYS A 93 11.58 -13.79 -12.40
CA LYS A 93 11.48 -13.01 -13.62
C LYS A 93 11.09 -11.58 -13.31
N ARG A 94 11.63 -10.69 -14.12
CA ARG A 94 11.42 -9.25 -14.01
C ARG A 94 11.00 -8.72 -15.38
N ASP A 95 9.80 -8.14 -15.41
CA ASP A 95 9.26 -7.47 -16.59
C ASP A 95 9.07 -5.99 -16.26
N ASP A 96 9.75 -5.11 -16.98
CA ASP A 96 9.58 -3.67 -16.80
C ASP A 96 8.29 -3.22 -17.52
N LEU A 97 7.44 -2.46 -16.83
CA LEU A 97 6.19 -1.95 -17.39
C LEU A 97 6.49 -0.88 -18.44
N THR A 98 5.63 -0.84 -19.46
CA THR A 98 5.53 0.30 -20.38
C THR A 98 4.99 1.52 -19.65
N ILE A 99 5.23 2.71 -20.21
CA ILE A 99 4.76 3.98 -19.62
C ILE A 99 3.23 3.97 -19.47
N THR A 100 2.49 3.53 -20.50
CA THR A 100 1.03 3.42 -20.45
C THR A 100 0.54 2.47 -19.36
N GLN A 101 1.24 1.34 -19.13
CA GLN A 101 0.89 0.44 -18.02
C GLN A 101 1.13 1.07 -16.65
N VAL A 102 2.20 1.88 -16.51
CA VAL A 102 2.45 2.64 -15.29
C VAL A 102 1.36 3.68 -15.06
N GLU A 103 0.98 4.43 -16.09
CA GLU A 103 -0.09 5.44 -16.02
C GLU A 103 -1.42 4.81 -15.59
N VAL A 104 -1.82 3.68 -16.19
CA VAL A 104 -3.05 2.97 -15.82
C VAL A 104 -3.01 2.50 -14.36
N LEU A 105 -1.87 1.98 -13.90
CA LEU A 105 -1.71 1.54 -12.51
C LEU A 105 -1.81 2.72 -11.54
N LEU A 106 -1.13 3.82 -11.85
CA LEU A 106 -1.15 5.04 -11.05
C LEU A 106 -2.54 5.67 -11.01
N GLN A 107 -3.27 5.69 -12.15
CA GLN A 107 -4.65 6.17 -12.19
C GLN A 107 -5.58 5.28 -11.36
N THR A 108 -5.46 3.95 -11.47
CA THR A 108 -6.26 3.01 -10.66
C THR A 108 -6.00 3.21 -9.17
N MET A 109 -4.74 3.43 -8.78
CA MET A 109 -4.37 3.78 -7.41
C MET A 109 -5.00 5.13 -7.01
N ALA A 110 -4.85 6.17 -7.82
CA ALA A 110 -5.39 7.50 -7.55
C ALA A 110 -6.90 7.46 -7.35
N ASP A 111 -7.65 6.78 -8.21
CA ASP A 111 -9.10 6.64 -8.11
C ASP A 111 -9.53 6.00 -6.79
N ARG A 112 -8.78 5.00 -6.31
CA ARG A 112 -9.04 4.37 -5.01
C ARG A 112 -8.76 5.34 -3.85
N PHE A 113 -7.62 6.03 -3.87
CA PHE A 113 -7.29 7.00 -2.83
C PHE A 113 -8.24 8.22 -2.85
N GLN A 114 -8.79 8.58 -4.01
CA GLN A 114 -9.77 9.66 -4.14
C GLN A 114 -11.08 9.27 -3.45
N LYS A 115 -11.55 8.04 -3.66
CA LYS A 115 -12.70 7.49 -2.92
C LYS A 115 -12.41 7.47 -1.43
N LEU A 116 -11.23 6.98 -1.04
CA LEU A 116 -10.83 6.92 0.35
C LEU A 116 -10.85 8.31 1.02
N ASP A 117 -10.31 9.35 0.36
CA ASP A 117 -10.33 10.71 0.89
C ASP A 117 -11.75 11.24 1.12
N VAL A 118 -12.67 11.00 0.17
CA VAL A 118 -14.09 11.40 0.31
C VAL A 118 -14.71 10.84 1.59
N TYR A 119 -14.44 9.57 1.90
CA TYR A 119 -14.93 8.96 3.14
C TYR A 119 -14.18 9.47 4.37
N PHE A 120 -12.88 9.75 4.28
CA PHE A 120 -12.12 10.35 5.39
C PHE A 120 -12.48 11.81 5.68
N VAL A 121 -13.09 12.54 4.74
CA VAL A 121 -13.66 13.88 4.98
C VAL A 121 -14.87 13.77 5.91
N ASN A 122 -15.75 12.79 5.70
CA ASN A 122 -16.86 12.52 6.61
C ASN A 122 -16.55 11.34 7.54
N LYS A 123 -15.98 11.66 8.71
CA LYS A 123 -15.53 10.70 9.73
C LYS A 123 -16.59 9.68 10.17
N GLN A 124 -17.89 9.93 9.94
CA GLN A 124 -18.94 8.96 10.26
C GLN A 124 -18.85 7.66 9.45
N HIS A 125 -18.22 7.70 8.27
CA HIS A 125 -18.06 6.52 7.41
C HIS A 125 -16.74 5.78 7.62
N VAL A 126 -15.93 6.23 8.59
CA VAL A 126 -14.63 5.68 8.91
C VAL A 126 -14.62 5.29 10.37
N ARG A 127 -14.42 4.01 10.64
CA ARG A 127 -14.37 3.49 12.01
C ARG A 127 -13.01 2.89 12.28
N LEU A 128 -12.33 3.40 13.31
CA LEU A 128 -11.11 2.77 13.81
C LEU A 128 -11.47 1.47 14.53
N ILE A 129 -10.97 0.34 14.04
CA ILE A 129 -11.19 -0.98 14.67
C ILE A 129 -10.14 -1.18 15.75
N ARG A 130 -8.87 -0.95 15.42
CA ARG A 130 -7.71 -1.07 16.32
C ARG A 130 -6.65 -0.06 15.93
N SER A 131 -5.87 0.39 16.91
CA SER A 131 -4.71 1.23 16.67
C SER A 131 -3.61 0.97 17.68
N LEU A 132 -2.39 1.27 17.27
CA LEU A 132 -1.24 1.38 18.17
C LEU A 132 -0.51 2.68 17.80
N SER A 133 -0.72 3.70 18.63
CA SER A 133 -0.30 5.09 18.45
C SER A 133 -0.31 5.81 19.79
N ASP A 134 0.51 6.85 19.94
CA ASP A 134 0.46 7.78 21.09
C ASP A 134 -0.57 8.91 20.91
N ASN A 135 -1.33 8.86 19.80
CA ASN A 135 -2.26 9.90 19.39
C ASN A 135 -3.69 9.50 19.78
N SER A 136 -4.56 10.48 19.99
CA SER A 136 -5.99 10.22 20.03
C SER A 136 -6.49 9.63 18.71
N GLU A 137 -7.65 8.97 18.74
CA GLU A 137 -8.26 8.42 17.53
C GLU A 137 -8.48 9.50 16.45
N LEU A 138 -8.94 10.69 16.84
CA LEU A 138 -9.17 11.79 15.91
C LEU A 138 -7.87 12.29 15.25
N GLU A 139 -6.81 12.46 16.04
CA GLU A 139 -5.49 12.85 15.53
C GLU A 139 -4.92 11.79 14.58
N LEU A 140 -5.08 10.51 14.92
CA LEU A 140 -4.64 9.41 14.06
C LEU A 140 -5.42 9.38 12.74
N GLN A 141 -6.75 9.55 12.77
CA GLN A 141 -7.57 9.62 11.56
C GLN A 141 -7.21 10.83 10.69
N ASN A 142 -6.93 11.98 11.29
CA ASN A 142 -6.46 13.17 10.56
C ASN A 142 -5.08 12.93 9.94
N PHE A 143 -4.16 12.28 10.67
CA PHE A 143 -2.85 11.96 10.16
C PHE A 143 -2.90 11.01 8.95
N ILE A 144 -3.78 10.01 9.00
CA ILE A 144 -4.00 9.08 7.88
C ILE A 144 -4.59 9.82 6.68
N GLN A 145 -5.55 10.73 6.92
CA GLN A 145 -6.10 11.57 5.86
C GLN A 145 -5.04 12.45 5.20
N ASP A 146 -4.13 13.03 5.97
CA ASP A 146 -3.02 13.81 5.41
C ASP A 146 -2.11 12.94 4.54
N LYS A 147 -1.90 11.68 4.92
CA LYS A 147 -1.17 10.71 4.05
C LYS A 147 -1.93 10.36 2.78
N ILE A 148 -3.25 10.22 2.84
CA ILE A 148 -4.09 10.02 1.65
C ILE A 148 -3.96 11.22 0.70
N LYS A 149 -4.09 12.45 1.21
CA LYS A 149 -3.91 13.68 0.43
C LYS A 149 -2.52 13.77 -0.18
N GLN A 150 -1.49 13.41 0.59
CA GLN A 150 -0.10 13.38 0.11
C GLN A 150 0.09 12.37 -1.04
N VAL A 151 -0.56 11.21 -0.99
CA VAL A 151 -0.58 10.24 -2.11
C VAL A 151 -1.27 10.84 -3.33
N LEU A 152 -2.44 11.47 -3.16
CA LEU A 152 -3.18 12.07 -4.27
C LEU A 152 -2.42 13.17 -4.99
N GLN A 153 -1.77 14.06 -4.24
CA GLN A 153 -0.92 15.13 -4.78
C GLN A 153 0.23 14.60 -5.65
N ASN A 154 0.74 13.41 -5.32
CA ASN A 154 1.91 12.80 -5.96
C ASN A 154 1.55 11.55 -6.79
N SER A 155 0.27 11.34 -7.07
CA SER A 155 -0.25 10.10 -7.68
C SER A 155 0.29 9.80 -9.08
N HIS A 156 0.81 10.81 -9.77
CA HIS A 156 1.41 10.71 -11.10
C HIS A 156 2.93 10.43 -11.07
N GLN A 157 3.53 10.34 -9.88
CA GLN A 157 4.98 10.21 -9.70
C GLN A 157 5.36 8.92 -8.98
N LEU A 158 6.47 8.34 -9.43
CA LEU A 158 7.10 7.19 -8.78
C LEU A 158 8.21 7.65 -7.85
N ALA A 159 8.38 6.91 -6.75
CA ALA A 159 9.51 7.12 -5.87
C ALA A 159 10.83 6.73 -6.56
N PRO A 160 11.97 7.26 -6.07
CA PRO A 160 13.28 6.88 -6.59
C PRO A 160 13.50 5.36 -6.63
N ARG A 161 14.33 4.92 -7.59
CA ARG A 161 14.69 3.51 -7.75
C ARG A 161 15.09 2.87 -6.43
N ILE A 162 14.48 1.72 -6.11
CA ILE A 162 14.96 0.89 -5.02
C ILE A 162 16.27 0.22 -5.46
N ARG A 163 17.38 0.53 -4.76
CA ARG A 163 18.67 -0.15 -5.00
C ARG A 163 18.49 -1.64 -4.71
N GLY A 164 18.93 -2.49 -5.63
CA GLY A 164 19.08 -3.93 -5.36
C GLY A 164 20.21 -4.13 -4.35
N LYS A 165 20.16 -5.23 -3.57
CA LYS A 165 21.38 -5.70 -2.90
C LYS A 165 22.38 -6.03 -4.02
N ARG A 166 23.55 -5.39 -3.95
CA ARG A 166 24.70 -5.78 -4.77
C ARG A 166 25.23 -7.12 -4.30
#